data_AF-A0A7C7INE4-F1
#
_entry.id   AF-A0A7C7INE4-F1
#
_cell.length_a   1.000
_cell.length_b   1.000
_cell.length_c   1.000
_cell.angle_alpha   90.00
_cell.angle_beta   90.00
_cell.angle_gamma   90.00
#
_symmetry.space_group_name_H-M   'P 1'
#
loop_
_entity.id
_entity.type
_entity.pdbx_description
1 polymer ?
#
loop_
_entity_poly.entity_id
_entity_poly.type
_entity_poly.pdbx_seq_one_letter_code
_entity_poly.pdbx_strand_id
1 'polypeptide(L)'
;MRLKLELLWIFYRKFFLAGLLINVALAFFNLPLAAAILFKFLLVIIITIQGKLKKNFSLFVFYQNLGVSSIQLLLGSFVLELLGLVFIYKLTEVIL
;
A
#
# COMPACT_ATOMS: atom_id res chain seq x y z
N MET A 1 4.57 7.03 -20.26
CA MET A 1 4.61 5.94 -19.25
C MET A 1 5.27 6.40 -17.94
N ARG A 2 6.46 7.04 -18.00
CA ARG A 2 7.18 7.61 -16.84
C ARG A 2 6.33 8.49 -15.91
N LEU A 3 5.56 9.42 -16.48
CA LEU A 3 4.71 10.34 -15.71
C LEU A 3 3.68 9.62 -14.81
N LYS A 4 3.12 8.49 -15.29
CA LYS A 4 2.14 7.70 -14.50
C LYS A 4 2.80 6.99 -13.31
N LEU A 5 4.04 6.50 -13.49
CA LEU A 5 4.82 5.89 -12.41
C LEU A 5 5.21 6.92 -11.35
N GLU A 6 5.59 8.13 -11.78
CA GLU A 6 5.89 9.24 -10.87
C GLU A 6 4.66 9.66 -10.06
N LEU A 7 3.49 9.76 -10.70
CA LEU A 7 2.23 10.05 -10.02
C LEU A 7 1.85 8.95 -9.01
N LEU A 8 2.06 7.69 -9.36
CA LEU A 8 1.84 6.55 -8.48
C LEU A 8 2.77 6.60 -7.26
N TRP A 9 4.05 6.92 -7.49
CA TRP A 9 5.02 7.10 -6.42
C TRP A 9 4.65 8.26 -5.49
N ILE A 10 4.25 9.42 -6.03
CA ILE A 10 3.84 10.59 -5.23
C ILE A 10 2.61 10.26 -4.39
N PHE A 11 1.65 9.52 -4.95
CA PHE A 11 0.49 9.04 -4.21
C PHE A 11 0.90 8.08 -3.08
N TYR A 12 1.71 7.08 -3.40
CA TYR A 12 2.15 6.03 -2.48
C TYR A 12 3.04 6.55 -1.35
N ARG A 13 3.90 7.54 -1.64
CA ARG A 13 4.88 8.10 -0.68
C ARG A 13 4.23 8.56 0.64
N LYS A 14 3.00 9.06 0.59
CA LYS A 14 2.24 9.48 1.79
C LYS A 14 1.91 8.33 2.73
N PHE A 15 1.76 7.12 2.18
CA PHE A 15 1.41 5.91 2.90
C PHE A 15 2.63 5.03 3.20
N PHE A 16 3.74 5.22 2.48
CA PHE A 16 4.95 4.41 2.57
C PHE A 16 5.47 4.22 4.00
N LEU A 17 5.62 5.30 4.78
CA LEU A 17 6.13 5.21 6.16
C LEU A 17 5.20 4.39 7.06
N ALA A 18 3.90 4.62 6.97
CA ALA A 18 2.92 3.86 7.75
C ALA A 18 2.89 2.39 7.33
N GLY A 19 2.95 2.11 6.03
CA GLY A 19 3.01 0.75 5.48
C GLY A 19 4.27 -0.01 5.90
N LEU A 20 5.41 0.68 5.92
CA LEU A 20 6.69 0.12 6.38
C LEU A 20 6.67 -0.19 7.87
N LEU A 21 6.13 0.70 8.71
CA LEU A 21 5.94 0.44 10.15
C LEU A 21 5.02 -0.76 10.39
N ILE A 22 3.93 -0.90 9.63
CA ILE A 22 3.03 -2.05 9.72
C ILE A 22 3.79 -3.34 9.34
N ASN A 23 4.62 -3.32 8.30
CA ASN A 23 5.41 -4.49 7.90
C ASN A 23 6.38 -4.93 8.99
N VAL A 24 7.12 -3.97 9.57
CA VAL A 24 8.04 -4.24 10.67
C VAL A 24 7.28 -4.80 11.87
N ALA A 25 6.13 -4.23 12.23
CA ALA A 25 5.31 -4.75 13.32
C ALA A 25 4.85 -6.19 13.06
N LEU A 26 4.31 -6.48 11.88
CA LEU A 26 3.85 -7.83 11.52
C LEU A 26 4.99 -8.86 11.58
N ALA A 27 6.17 -8.49 11.08
CA ALA A 27 7.35 -9.35 11.14
C ALA A 27 7.87 -9.52 12.57
N PHE A 28 7.86 -8.46 13.39
CA PHE A 28 8.26 -8.51 14.81
C PHE A 28 7.35 -9.40 15.65
N PHE A 29 6.04 -9.36 15.42
CA PHE A 29 5.07 -10.27 16.05
C PHE A 29 5.13 -11.70 15.49
N ASN A 30 6.04 -11.96 14.55
CA ASN A 30 6.29 -13.26 13.94
C ASN A 30 5.02 -13.90 13.33
N LEU A 31 4.12 -13.06 12.79
CA LEU A 31 2.93 -13.55 12.12
C LEU A 31 3.34 -14.38 10.90
N PRO A 32 2.62 -15.46 10.55
CA PRO A 32 2.87 -16.15 9.29
C PRO A 32 2.70 -15.19 8.10
N LEU A 33 3.59 -15.26 7.11
CA LEU A 33 3.56 -14.39 5.93
C LEU A 33 2.18 -14.36 5.26
N ALA A 34 1.52 -15.53 5.17
CA ALA A 34 0.16 -15.63 4.64
C ALA A 34 -0.86 -14.80 5.43
N ALA A 35 -0.77 -14.77 6.77
CA ALA A 35 -1.64 -13.99 7.62
C ALA A 35 -1.36 -12.47 7.49
N ALA A 36 -0.09 -12.08 7.36
CA ALA A 36 0.30 -10.69 7.13
C ALA A 36 -0.20 -10.16 5.77
N ILE A 37 -0.15 -10.99 4.72
CA ILE A 37 -0.72 -10.68 3.40
C ILE A 37 -2.23 -10.50 3.50
N LEU A 38 -2.94 -11.44 4.15
CA LEU A 38 -4.37 -11.37 4.39
C LEU A 38 -4.77 -10.09 5.14
N PHE A 39 -4.01 -9.75 6.19
CA PHE A 39 -4.22 -8.53 6.98
C PHE A 39 -4.09 -7.27 6.12
N LYS A 40 -3.04 -7.18 5.28
CA LYS A 40 -2.90 -6.06 4.34
C LYS A 40 -4.04 -5.97 3.35
N PHE A 41 -4.48 -7.10 2.80
CA PHE A 41 -5.60 -7.14 1.86
C PHE A 41 -6.88 -6.60 2.50
N LEU A 42 -7.18 -7.02 3.74
CA LEU A 42 -8.29 -6.48 4.54
C LEU A 42 -8.15 -4.98 4.77
N LEU A 43 -6.95 -4.51 5.12
CA LEU A 43 -6.66 -3.08 5.32
C LEU A 43 -6.94 -2.25 4.06
N VAL A 44 -6.53 -2.75 2.89
CA VAL A 44 -6.81 -2.09 1.60
C VAL A 44 -8.31 -2.02 1.33
N ILE A 45 -9.06 -3.09 1.61
CA ILE A 45 -10.53 -3.09 1.46
C ILE A 45 -11.16 -2.04 2.37
N ILE A 46 -10.77 -2.02 3.66
CA ILE A 46 -11.30 -1.06 4.64
C ILE A 46 -11.01 0.38 4.21
N ILE A 47 -9.77 0.68 3.81
CA ILE A 47 -9.38 2.01 3.31
C ILE A 47 -10.18 2.38 2.07
N THR A 48 -10.41 1.43 1.16
CA THR A 48 -11.19 1.67 -0.07
C THR A 48 -12.65 1.97 0.24
N ILE A 49 -13.27 1.24 1.18
CA ILE A 49 -14.66 1.49 1.62
C ILE A 49 -14.78 2.84 2.33
N GLN A 50 -13.86 3.14 3.26
CA GLN A 50 -13.80 4.44 3.93
C GLN A 50 -13.56 5.58 2.94
N GLY A 51 -12.73 5.35 1.92
CA GLY A 51 -12.45 6.28 0.85
C GLY A 51 -13.70 6.62 0.01
N LYS A 52 -14.52 5.61 -0.30
CA LYS A 52 -15.80 5.81 -0.99
C LYS A 52 -16.82 6.58 -0.14
N LEU A 53 -16.82 6.38 1.17
CA LEU A 53 -17.75 7.07 2.10
C LEU A 53 -17.37 8.55 2.30
N LYS A 54 -16.09 8.91 2.20
CA LYS A 54 -15.64 10.30 2.26
C LYS A 54 -15.68 10.94 0.87
N LYS A 55 -16.73 11.73 0.60
CA LYS A 55 -16.88 12.56 -0.63
C LYS A 55 -15.74 13.57 -0.90
N ASN A 56 -14.79 13.75 0.02
CA ASN A 56 -13.73 14.78 -0.04
C ASN A 56 -12.36 14.27 -0.51
N PHE A 57 -12.28 13.23 -1.32
CA PHE A 57 -11.01 12.81 -1.91
C PHE A 57 -10.63 13.65 -3.14
N SER A 58 -10.35 14.93 -2.93
CA SER A 58 -9.86 15.85 -3.98
C SER A 58 -8.60 15.32 -4.68
N LEU A 59 -7.77 14.56 -3.95
CA LEU A 59 -6.58 13.89 -4.49
C LEU A 59 -6.94 12.81 -5.52
N PHE A 60 -7.95 11.96 -5.29
CA PHE A 60 -8.31 10.94 -6.28
C PHE A 60 -8.84 11.59 -7.56
N VAL A 61 -9.64 12.66 -7.44
CA VAL A 61 -10.12 13.43 -8.59
C VAL A 61 -8.95 14.06 -9.36
N PHE A 62 -7.94 14.58 -8.67
CA PHE A 62 -6.71 15.10 -9.28
C PHE A 62 -5.98 14.05 -10.13
N TYR A 63 -5.77 12.84 -9.60
CA TYR A 63 -5.10 11.78 -10.36
C TYR A 63 -5.96 11.22 -11.50
N GLN A 64 -7.28 11.16 -11.32
CA GLN A 64 -8.21 10.79 -12.39
C GLN A 64 -8.17 11.80 -13.55
N ASN A 65 -8.10 13.10 -13.26
CA ASN A 65 -7.94 14.16 -14.26
C ASN A 65 -6.60 14.06 -15.03
N LEU A 66 -5.57 13.45 -14.42
CA LEU A 66 -4.29 13.15 -15.06
C LEU A 66 -4.28 11.80 -15.81
N GLY A 67 -5.42 11.13 -15.94
CA GLY A 67 -5.57 9.87 -16.69
C GLY A 67 -5.05 8.63 -15.95
N VAL A 68 -5.00 8.68 -14.62
CA VAL A 68 -4.68 7.53 -13.75
C VAL A 68 -5.93 7.12 -12.98
N SER A 69 -6.39 5.88 -13.16
CA SER A 69 -7.59 5.42 -12.46
C SER A 69 -7.31 5.18 -10.97
N SER A 70 -8.32 5.35 -10.12
CA SER A 70 -8.20 5.05 -8.68
C SER A 70 -7.81 3.59 -8.43
N ILE A 71 -8.26 2.68 -9.28
CA ILE A 71 -7.91 1.26 -9.23
C ILE A 71 -6.41 1.07 -9.50
N GLN A 72 -5.84 1.78 -10.48
CA GLN A 72 -4.40 1.72 -10.77
C GLN A 72 -3.56 2.23 -9.58
N LEU A 73 -3.98 3.31 -8.92
CA LEU A 73 -3.30 3.83 -7.74
C LEU A 73 -3.34 2.85 -6.57
N LEU A 74 -4.52 2.24 -6.33
CA LEU A 74 -4.71 1.26 -5.25
C LEU A 74 -3.90 -0.01 -5.51
N LEU A 75 -4.01 -0.59 -6.71
CA LEU A 75 -3.28 -1.81 -7.07
C LEU A 75 -1.76 -1.57 -7.04
N GLY A 76 -1.29 -0.46 -7.59
CA GLY A 76 0.14 -0.15 -7.57
C GLY A 76 0.68 0.05 -6.16
N SER A 77 -0.08 0.73 -5.30
CA SER A 77 0.27 0.89 -3.88
C SER A 77 0.30 -0.47 -3.16
N PHE A 78 -0.67 -1.34 -3.45
CA PHE A 78 -0.73 -2.68 -2.86
C PHE A 78 0.46 -3.55 -3.28
N VAL A 79 0.86 -3.51 -4.55
CA VAL A 79 2.04 -4.24 -5.03
C VAL A 79 3.31 -3.76 -4.32
N LEU A 80 3.49 -2.45 -4.15
CA LEU A 80 4.65 -1.90 -3.42
C LEU A 80 4.64 -2.34 -1.95
N GLU A 81 3.49 -2.34 -1.30
CA GLU A 81 3.33 -2.82 0.08
C GLU A 81 3.65 -4.31 0.23
N LEU A 82 3.25 -5.14 -0.74
CA LEU A 82 3.57 -6.58 -0.75
C LEU A 82 5.07 -6.82 -0.93
N LEU A 83 5.72 -6.09 -1.85
CA LEU A 83 7.16 -6.17 -2.05
C LEU A 83 7.91 -5.78 -0.77
N GLY A 84 7.49 -4.69 -0.11
CA GLY A 84 8.06 -4.27 1.16
C GLY A 84 7.86 -5.29 2.28
N LEU A 85 6.69 -5.93 2.35
CA LEU A 85 6.39 -6.96 3.33
C LEU A 85 7.29 -8.19 3.14
N VAL A 86 7.37 -8.70 1.91
CA VAL A 86 8.21 -9.86 1.57
C VAL A 86 9.69 -9.55 1.87
N PHE A 87 10.15 -8.36 1.49
CA PHE A 87 11.52 -7.93 1.76
C PHE A 87 11.83 -7.90 3.27
N ILE A 88 10.94 -7.32 4.08
CA ILE A 88 11.11 -7.28 5.53
C ILE A 88 11.08 -8.68 6.14
N TYR A 89 10.16 -9.54 5.72
CA TYR A 89 10.12 -10.93 6.20
C TYR A 89 11.40 -11.68 5.89
N LYS A 90 11.93 -11.54 4.67
CA LYS A 90 13.21 -12.15 4.29
C LYS A 90 14.39 -11.60 5.07
N LEU A 91 14.40 -10.30 5.38
CA LEU A 91 15.39 -9.72 6.28
C LEU A 91 15.29 -10.32 7.69
N THR A 92 14.08 -10.45 8.21
CA THR A 92 13.85 -11.03 9.54
C THR A 92 14.31 -12.49 9.61
N GLU A 93 14.02 -13.31 8.58
CA GLU A 93 14.51 -14.70 8.48
C GLU A 93 16.05 -14.82 8.46
N VAL A 94 16.77 -13.78 8.05
CA VAL A 94 18.25 -13.78 7.98
C VAL A 94 18.88 -13.26 9.28
N ILE A 95 18.19 -12.39 10.01
CA ILE A 95 18.70 -11.72 11.21
C ILE A 95 18.39 -12.51 12.50
N LEU A 96 17.26 -13.22 12.54
CA LEU A 96 16.83 -14.09 13.65
C LEU A 96 17.24 -15.54 13.41
#